data_AF-A0A8S2WJ85-F1
#
_entry.id   AF-A0A8S2WJ85-F1
#
_cell.length_a   1.000
_cell.length_b   1.000
_cell.length_c   1.000
_cell.angle_alpha   90.00
_cell.angle_beta   90.00
_cell.angle_gamma   90.00
#
_symmetry.space_group_name_H-M   'P 1'
#
loop_
_entity.id
_entity.type
_entity.pdbx_description
1 polymer ?
#
loop_
_entity_poly.entity_id
_entity_poly.type
_entity_poly.pdbx_seq_one_letter_code
_entity_poly.pdbx_strand_id
1 'polypeptide(L)'
;MSLKNRVQYLFNRNTNYAFPEHALNQAESLKSLSNDLYTDSVRFIYELLQNADDASIRNLSVPRKVVISVIDKYLIITHNGLPFNEKDLDALCAVGCGTKAKDYEKTGYKGLGFKAVFGKS
;
A
#
# COMPACT_ATOMS: atom_id res chain seq x y z
N MET A 1 -17.62 3.63 9.27
CA MET A 1 -17.84 2.17 9.40
C MET A 1 -16.66 1.61 10.21
N SER A 2 -16.70 0.42 10.81
CA SER A 2 -15.46 -0.12 11.42
C SER A 2 -14.47 -0.49 10.31
N LEU A 3 -13.16 -0.32 10.55
CA LEU A 3 -12.14 -0.75 9.57
C LEU A 3 -12.29 -2.24 9.22
N LYS A 4 -12.71 -3.06 10.20
CA LYS A 4 -13.02 -4.48 10.00
C LYS A 4 -14.11 -4.69 8.93
N ASN A 5 -15.20 -3.93 9.01
CA ASN A 5 -16.28 -4.01 8.03
C ASN A 5 -15.80 -3.54 6.65
N ARG A 6 -14.93 -2.53 6.59
CA ARG A 6 -14.34 -2.06 5.33
C ARG A 6 -13.44 -3.12 4.69
N VAL A 7 -12.60 -3.78 5.47
CA VAL A 7 -11.76 -4.90 5.01
C VAL A 7 -12.63 -6.03 4.45
N GLN A 8 -13.68 -6.44 5.17
CA GLN A 8 -14.58 -7.50 4.69
C GLN A 8 -15.28 -7.11 3.38
N TYR A 9 -15.72 -5.84 3.28
CA TYR A 9 -16.32 -5.31 2.06
C TYR A 9 -15.36 -5.37 0.87
N LEU A 10 -14.12 -4.89 1.05
CA LEU A 10 -13.09 -4.91 0.02
C LEU A 10 -12.74 -6.34 -0.41
N PHE A 11 -12.62 -7.26 0.54
CA PHE A 11 -12.37 -8.66 0.26
C PHE A 11 -13.49 -9.26 -0.61
N ASN A 12 -14.75 -9.12 -0.20
CA ASN A 12 -15.88 -9.66 -0.94
C ASN A 12 -15.99 -9.06 -2.36
N ARG A 13 -15.75 -7.74 -2.49
CA ARG A 13 -15.79 -7.06 -3.78
C ARG A 13 -14.66 -7.52 -4.72
N ASN A 14 -13.45 -7.66 -4.19
CA ASN A 14 -12.28 -7.98 -5.00
C ASN A 14 -12.09 -9.48 -5.28
N THR A 15 -12.85 -10.36 -4.62
CA THR A 15 -12.75 -11.83 -4.82
C THR A 15 -14.00 -12.44 -5.44
N ASN A 16 -15.09 -11.68 -5.56
CA ASN A 16 -16.32 -12.16 -6.19
C ASN A 16 -16.28 -11.89 -7.71
N TYR A 17 -16.19 -12.99 -8.46
CA TYR A 17 -16.13 -13.02 -9.92
C TYR A 17 -17.39 -12.49 -10.63
N ALA A 18 -18.49 -12.27 -9.91
CA ALA A 18 -19.71 -11.71 -10.47
C ALA A 18 -19.61 -10.20 -10.78
N PHE A 19 -18.60 -9.49 -10.27
CA PHE A 19 -18.44 -8.05 -10.48
C PHE A 19 -17.42 -7.74 -11.59
N PRO A 20 -17.75 -6.87 -12.56
CA PRO A 20 -16.85 -6.55 -13.67
C PRO A 20 -15.56 -5.84 -13.21
N GLU A 21 -15.58 -5.13 -12.08
CA GLU A 21 -14.38 -4.50 -11.51
C GLU A 21 -13.30 -5.51 -11.15
N HIS A 22 -13.67 -6.76 -10.89
CA HIS A 22 -12.70 -7.82 -10.67
C HIS A 22 -11.84 -8.08 -11.91
N ALA A 23 -12.44 -8.13 -13.10
CA ALA A 23 -11.70 -8.30 -14.35
C ALA A 23 -10.74 -7.12 -14.62
N LEU A 24 -11.18 -5.90 -14.32
CA LEU A 24 -10.32 -4.71 -14.40
C LEU A 24 -9.14 -4.79 -13.42
N ASN A 25 -9.42 -5.14 -12.16
CA ASN A 25 -8.38 -5.32 -11.15
C ASN A 25 -7.36 -6.39 -11.57
N GLN A 26 -7.81 -7.53 -12.13
CA GLN A 26 -6.91 -8.57 -12.62
C GLN A 26 -6.04 -8.09 -13.78
N ALA A 27 -6.61 -7.39 -14.76
CA ALA A 27 -5.88 -6.85 -15.89
C ALA A 27 -4.80 -5.85 -15.45
N GLU A 28 -5.15 -4.93 -14.54
CA GLU A 28 -4.19 -3.97 -13.96
C GLU A 28 -3.14 -4.65 -13.08
N SER A 29 -3.50 -5.73 -12.37
CA SER A 29 -2.55 -6.53 -11.60
C SER A 29 -1.51 -7.17 -12.50
N LEU A 30 -1.96 -7.82 -13.59
CA LEU A 30 -1.07 -8.44 -14.58
C LEU A 30 -0.17 -7.42 -15.26
N LYS A 31 -0.71 -6.24 -15.59
CA LYS A 31 0.06 -5.14 -16.18
C LYS A 31 1.12 -4.61 -15.22
N SER A 32 0.79 -4.38 -13.95
CA SER A 32 1.74 -3.92 -12.94
C SER A 32 2.78 -5.00 -12.61
N LEU A 33 2.36 -6.27 -12.52
CA LEU A 33 3.26 -7.41 -12.34
C LEU A 33 4.28 -7.50 -13.48
N SER A 34 3.84 -7.29 -14.72
CA SER A 34 4.67 -7.37 -15.92
C SER A 34 5.65 -6.21 -16.06
N ASN A 35 5.31 -5.00 -15.60
CA ASN A 35 6.11 -3.79 -15.82
C ASN A 35 6.99 -3.41 -14.62
N ASP A 36 6.51 -3.59 -13.39
CA ASP A 36 7.11 -2.96 -12.20
C ASP A 36 7.88 -3.94 -11.29
N LEU A 37 7.65 -5.25 -11.40
CA LEU A 37 8.35 -6.26 -10.56
C LEU A 37 9.73 -6.68 -11.07
N TYR A 38 10.21 -6.09 -12.17
CA TYR A 38 11.59 -6.23 -12.62
C TYR A 38 12.54 -5.20 -11.97
N THR A 39 12.07 -4.45 -10.96
CA THR A 39 12.91 -3.49 -10.25
C THR A 39 13.48 -4.07 -8.95
N ASP A 40 14.78 -3.81 -8.76
CA ASP A 40 15.63 -4.10 -7.59
C ASP A 40 14.90 -4.58 -6.33
N SER A 41 15.21 -5.80 -5.88
CA SER A 41 14.63 -6.45 -4.69
C SER A 41 14.79 -5.64 -3.40
N VAL A 42 15.65 -4.62 -3.36
CA VAL A 42 15.83 -3.75 -2.20
C VAL A 42 14.85 -2.56 -2.21
N ARG A 43 14.23 -2.26 -3.36
CA ARG A 43 13.38 -1.08 -3.54
C ARG A 43 12.19 -1.03 -2.58
N PHE A 44 11.63 -2.18 -2.19
CA PHE A 44 10.47 -2.20 -1.29
C PHE A 44 10.76 -1.53 0.07
N ILE A 45 12.02 -1.55 0.55
CA ILE A 45 12.39 -0.88 1.80
C ILE A 45 12.18 0.63 1.66
N TYR A 46 12.64 1.22 0.56
CA TYR A 46 12.46 2.66 0.29
C TYR A 46 10.99 3.04 0.16
N GLU A 47 10.18 2.20 -0.49
CA GLU A 47 8.74 2.42 -0.63
C GLU A 47 8.02 2.38 0.74
N LEU A 48 8.43 1.47 1.64
CA LEU A 48 7.87 1.40 2.99
C LEU A 48 8.30 2.59 3.86
N LEU A 49 9.53 3.07 3.72
CA LEU A 49 9.99 4.31 4.39
C LEU A 49 9.21 5.53 3.91
N GLN A 50 8.95 5.64 2.60
CA GLN A 50 8.12 6.71 2.05
C GLN A 50 6.68 6.63 2.58
N ASN A 51 6.10 5.43 2.69
CA ASN A 51 4.77 5.27 3.29
C ASN A 51 4.72 5.71 4.76
N ALA A 52 5.78 5.42 5.53
CA ALA A 52 5.90 5.89 6.91
C ALA A 52 6.01 7.41 7.00
N ASP A 53 6.72 8.02 6.06
CA ASP A 53 6.86 9.48 5.95
C ASP A 53 5.53 10.16 5.57
N ASP A 54 4.84 9.63 4.55
CA ASP A 54 3.51 10.05 4.09
C ASP A 54 2.44 9.99 5.19
N ALA A 55 2.62 9.08 6.16
CA ALA A 55 1.73 8.92 7.31
C ALA A 55 2.06 9.87 8.47
N SER A 56 3.19 10.56 8.44
CA SER A 56 3.62 11.45 9.53
C SER A 56 2.78 12.74 9.60
N ILE A 57 2.63 13.29 10.81
CA ILE A 57 1.92 14.55 11.03
C ILE A 57 2.93 15.69 10.95
N ARG A 58 2.88 16.50 9.88
CA ARG A 58 3.89 17.54 9.60
C ARG A 58 3.95 18.67 10.65
N ASN A 59 2.88 18.88 11.41
CA ASN A 59 2.72 20.05 12.30
C ASN A 59 2.77 19.71 13.80
N LEU A 60 3.17 18.50 14.17
CA LEU A 60 3.38 18.13 15.57
C LEU A 60 4.88 17.97 15.82
N SER A 61 5.36 18.46 16.98
CA SER A 61 6.74 18.28 17.45
C SER A 61 7.04 16.83 17.86
N VAL A 62 6.43 15.84 17.21
CA VAL A 62 6.65 14.42 17.44
C VAL A 62 7.73 13.96 16.45
N PRO A 63 8.85 13.38 16.91
CA PRO A 63 9.88 12.87 16.02
C PRO A 63 9.33 11.71 15.19
N ARG A 64 9.63 11.69 13.89
CA ARG A 64 9.30 10.57 12.99
C ARG A 64 10.15 9.37 13.38
N LYS A 65 9.54 8.23 13.66
CA LYS A 65 10.21 7.01 14.07
C LYS A 65 9.75 5.86 13.19
N VAL A 66 10.71 5.17 12.60
CA VAL A 66 10.53 3.87 11.94
C VAL A 66 11.40 2.85 12.66
N VAL A 67 10.87 1.67 12.94
CA VAL A 67 11.60 0.54 13.51
C VAL A 67 11.53 -0.61 12.52
N ILE A 68 12.70 -1.13 12.16
CA ILE A 68 12.86 -2.31 11.32
C ILE A 68 13.45 -3.40 12.20
N SER A 69 12.72 -4.49 12.36
CA SER A 69 13.12 -5.63 13.18
C SER A 69 13.04 -6.91 12.36
N VAL A 70 14.04 -7.78 12.50
CA VAL A 70 13.99 -9.14 11.95
C VAL A 70 13.75 -10.09 13.12
N ILE A 71 12.68 -10.88 13.03
CA ILE A 71 12.33 -11.91 14.01
C ILE A 71 12.17 -13.21 13.24
N ASP A 72 13.07 -14.17 13.46
CA ASP A 72 13.17 -15.42 12.71
C ASP A 72 13.21 -15.20 11.18
N LYS A 73 12.10 -15.54 10.50
CA LYS A 73 11.92 -15.40 9.04
C LYS A 73 11.06 -14.19 8.67
N TYR A 74 10.72 -13.33 9.62
CA TYR A 74 9.84 -12.19 9.44
C TYR A 74 10.62 -10.88 9.50
N LEU A 75 10.36 -10.01 8.53
CA LEU A 75 10.74 -8.60 8.56
C LEU A 75 9.54 -7.79 9.05
N ILE A 76 9.69 -7.14 10.20
CA ILE A 76 8.67 -6.29 10.82
C ILE A 76 9.09 -4.84 10.67
N ILE A 77 8.24 -4.04 10.04
CA ILE A 77 8.44 -2.60 9.87
C ILE A 77 7.28 -1.88 10.54
N THR A 78 7.59 -1.01 11.50
CA THR A 78 6.60 -0.20 12.22
C THR A 78 6.97 1.27 12.18
N HIS A 79 5.99 2.16 12.20
CA HIS A 79 6.19 3.60 12.26
C HIS A 79 5.16 4.27 13.18
N ASN A 80 5.47 5.48 13.68
CA ASN A 80 4.59 6.25 14.56
C ASN A 80 3.73 7.28 13.81
N GLY A 81 3.38 6.98 12.56
CA GLY A 81 2.49 7.81 11.75
C GLY A 81 1.02 7.68 12.17
N LEU A 82 0.14 8.34 11.42
CA LEU A 82 -1.30 8.24 11.59
C LEU A 82 -1.79 6.79 11.41
N PRO A 83 -2.78 6.35 12.21
CA PRO A 83 -3.45 5.08 11.97
C PRO A 83 -4.20 5.10 10.64
N PHE A 84 -4.35 3.93 10.03
CA PHE A 84 -5.13 3.80 8.79
C PHE A 84 -6.58 4.25 8.95
N ASN A 85 -7.08 4.94 7.95
CA ASN A 85 -8.51 5.19 7.76
C ASN A 85 -9.07 4.37 6.58
N GLU A 86 -10.38 4.46 6.32
CA GLU A 86 -11.04 3.71 5.24
C GLU A 86 -10.47 4.02 3.84
N LYS A 87 -10.07 5.27 3.57
CA LYS A 87 -9.47 5.66 2.29
C LYS A 87 -8.09 5.04 2.10
N ASP A 88 -7.33 4.89 3.18
CA ASP A 88 -6.03 4.24 3.12
C ASP A 88 -6.18 2.74 2.81
N LEU A 89 -7.19 2.07 3.38
CA LEU A 89 -7.51 0.68 3.05
C LEU A 89 -7.93 0.52 1.58
N ASP A 90 -8.75 1.44 1.08
CA ASP A 90 -9.14 1.46 -0.33
C ASP A 90 -7.92 1.61 -1.25
N ALA A 91 -7.01 2.53 -0.92
CA ALA A 91 -5.78 2.75 -1.68
C ALA A 91 -4.83 1.55 -1.63
N LEU A 92 -4.73 0.91 -0.46
CA LEU A 92 -3.89 -0.27 -0.25
C LEU A 92 -4.34 -1.44 -1.15
N CYS A 93 -5.66 -1.67 -1.19
CA CYS A 93 -6.29 -2.77 -1.93
C CYS A 93 -6.62 -2.46 -3.39
N ALA A 94 -6.54 -1.19 -3.83
CA ALA A 94 -6.74 -0.82 -5.22
C ALA A 94 -5.58 -1.32 -6.09
N VAL A 95 -5.91 -1.81 -7.29
CA VAL A 95 -4.93 -2.19 -8.31
C VAL A 95 -5.09 -1.23 -9.48
N GLY A 96 -4.04 -0.52 -9.88
CA GLY A 96 -4.07 0.43 -11.00
C GLY A 96 -4.81 1.76 -10.75
N CYS A 97 -5.70 1.82 -9.76
CA CYS A 97 -6.40 3.05 -9.37
C CYS A 97 -5.69 3.76 -8.22
N GLY A 98 -4.62 4.50 -8.53
CA GLY A 98 -3.97 5.40 -7.57
C GLY A 98 -4.92 6.51 -7.12
N THR A 99 -5.56 6.35 -5.97
CA THR A 99 -6.42 7.38 -5.34
C THR A 99 -5.65 8.64 -4.94
N LYS A 100 -4.31 8.61 -5.00
CA LYS A 100 -3.39 9.73 -4.70
C LYS A 100 -2.97 10.56 -5.93
N ALA A 101 -3.59 10.39 -7.10
CA ALA A 101 -3.24 11.20 -8.29
C ALA A 101 -3.44 12.72 -8.11
N LYS A 102 -4.15 13.16 -7.07
CA LYS A 102 -4.51 14.57 -6.81
C LYS A 102 -3.82 15.19 -5.59
N ASP A 103 -2.97 14.46 -4.86
CA ASP A 103 -2.29 14.98 -3.66
C ASP A 103 -0.80 15.14 -3.94
N TYR A 104 -0.42 16.32 -4.46
CA TYR A 104 0.95 16.64 -4.87
C TYR A 104 1.98 16.62 -3.72
N GLU A 105 1.52 16.64 -2.46
CA GLU A 105 2.40 16.57 -1.30
C GLU A 105 2.81 15.13 -0.91
N LYS A 106 2.20 14.11 -1.53
CA LYS A 106 2.44 12.69 -1.23
C LYS A 106 3.11 11.99 -2.40
N THR A 107 4.24 11.35 -2.14
CA THR A 107 5.09 10.75 -3.18
C THR A 107 4.50 9.44 -3.73
N GLY A 108 3.64 8.75 -2.96
CA GLY A 108 3.06 7.43 -3.29
C GLY A 108 1.94 7.40 -4.33
N TYR A 109 2.02 8.17 -5.44
CA TYR A 109 0.90 8.36 -6.38
C TYR A 109 0.49 7.10 -7.18
N LYS A 110 1.40 6.13 -7.36
CA LYS A 110 1.14 4.94 -8.19
C LYS A 110 0.28 3.87 -7.49
N GLY A 111 0.16 3.91 -6.16
CA GLY A 111 -0.54 2.84 -5.40
C GLY A 111 0.17 1.47 -5.44
N LEU A 112 1.44 1.44 -5.85
CA LEU A 112 2.24 0.22 -6.01
C LEU A 112 3.30 0.03 -4.93
N GLY A 113 3.66 1.07 -4.16
CA GLY A 113 4.78 1.03 -3.23
C GLY A 113 4.67 -0.07 -2.16
N PHE A 114 3.48 -0.28 -1.59
CA PHE A 114 3.26 -1.43 -0.69
C PHE A 114 3.32 -2.77 -1.42
N LYS A 115 2.83 -2.84 -2.66
CA LYS A 115 2.77 -4.10 -3.43
C LYS A 115 4.16 -4.60 -3.85
N ALA A 116 5.18 -3.74 -3.80
CA ALA A 116 6.58 -4.12 -4.01
C ALA A 116 7.07 -5.20 -3.02
N VAL A 117 6.42 -5.40 -1.87
CA VAL A 117 6.72 -6.50 -0.94
C VAL A 117 6.46 -7.89 -1.53
N PHE A 118 5.67 -7.97 -2.60
CA PHE A 118 5.42 -9.21 -3.35
C PHE A 118 6.39 -9.39 -4.54
N GLY A 119 7.42 -8.55 -4.63
CA GLY A 119 8.52 -8.67 -5.59
C GLY A 119 9.19 -10.03 -5.54
N LYS A 120 9.62 -10.51 -6.70
CA LYS A 120 10.38 -11.76 -6.81
C LYS A 120 11.69 -11.64 -6.00
N SER A 121 11.97 -12.63 -5.16
CA SER A 121 13.32 -12.93 -4.66
C SER A 121 14.08 -13.73 -5.69
#